data_AF-A0A8K0U9S3-F1
#
_entry.id   AF-A0A8K0U9S3-F1
#
_cell.length_a   1.000
_cell.length_b   1.000
_cell.length_c   1.000
_cell.angle_alpha   90.00
_cell.angle_beta   90.00
_cell.angle_gamma   90.00
#
_symmetry.space_group_name_H-M   'P 1'
#
loop_
_entity.id
_entity.type
_entity.pdbx_description
1 polymer ?
#
loop_
_entity_poly.entity_id
_entity_poly.type
_entity_poly.pdbx_seq_one_letter_code
_entity_poly.pdbx_strand_id
1 'polypeptide(L)' 'MEAADAFLQTVSAIYSFFLAIMIYSEVQKCAQAELDAVVGIERLPMFEDRDVLSCIDAICKEVM' A
#
# COMPACT_ATOMS: atom_id res chain seq x y z
N MET A 1 7.60 20.95 -16.43
CA MET A 1 8.63 20.38 -15.54
C MET A 1 7.98 19.66 -14.36
N GLU A 2 7.04 20.30 -13.65
CA GLU A 2 6.37 19.79 -12.43
C GLU A 2 5.59 18.47 -12.57
N ALA A 3 4.92 18.22 -13.70
CA ALA A 3 4.15 16.99 -13.91
C ALA A 3 5.03 15.74 -14.12
N ALA A 4 6.28 15.91 -14.58
CA ALA A 4 7.20 14.79 -14.81
C ALA A 4 7.75 14.26 -13.48
N ASP A 5 8.03 15.13 -12.51
CA ASP A 5 8.53 14.73 -11.20
C ASP A 5 7.48 13.94 -10.41
N ALA A 6 6.20 14.35 -10.46
CA ALA A 6 5.09 13.63 -9.84
C ALA A 6 4.92 12.20 -10.41
N PHE A 7 5.12 12.03 -11.71
CA PHE A 7 5.10 10.70 -12.35
C PHE A 7 6.26 9.82 -11.86
N LEU A 8 7.47 10.38 -11.81
CA LEU A 8 8.65 9.63 -11.35
C LEU A 8 8.55 9.22 -9.89
N GLN A 9 7.97 10.05 -9.02
CA GLN A 9 7.75 9.74 -7.60
C GLN A 9 6.85 8.52 -7.40
N THR A 10 5.76 8.41 -8.14
CA THR A 10 4.82 7.27 -8.03
C THR A 10 5.49 5.98 -8.49
N VAL A 11 6.26 6.05 -9.58
CA VAL A 11 7.01 4.90 -10.10
C VAL A 11 8.05 4.42 -9.08
N SER A 12 8.84 5.32 -8.49
CA SER A 12 9.83 4.95 -7.48
C SER A 12 9.19 4.36 -6.22
N ALA A 13 8.08 4.92 -5.75
CA ALA A 13 7.37 4.41 -4.59
C ALA A 13 6.84 2.98 -4.82
N ILE A 14 6.32 2.67 -6.01
CA ILE A 14 5.87 1.33 -6.36
C ILE A 14 7.04 0.32 -6.35
N TYR A 15 8.20 0.70 -6.90
CA TYR A 15 9.39 -0.16 -6.83
C TYR A 15 9.85 -0.40 -5.40
N SER A 16 9.88 0.64 -4.56
CA SER A 16 10.20 0.53 -3.13
C SER A 16 9.21 -0.37 -2.39
N PHE A 17 7.91 -0.24 -2.69
CA PHE A 17 6.86 -1.11 -2.15
C PHE A 17 7.11 -2.58 -2.49
N PHE A 18 7.31 -2.92 -3.76
CA PHE A 18 7.57 -4.32 -4.14
C PHE A 18 8.82 -4.86 -3.48
N LEU A 19 9.89 -4.07 -3.40
CA LEU A 19 11.11 -4.48 -2.70
C LEU A 19 10.84 -4.75 -1.20
N ALA A 20 10.17 -3.83 -0.52
CA ALA A 20 9.85 -3.96 0.90
C ALA A 20 9.01 -5.21 1.17
N ILE A 21 7.93 -5.41 0.43
CA ILE A 21 7.00 -6.53 0.64
C ILE A 21 7.64 -7.89 0.29
N MET A 22 8.60 -7.93 -0.64
CA MET A 22 9.39 -9.15 -0.91
C MET A 22 10.36 -9.50 0.22
N ILE A 23 10.91 -8.50 0.91
CA ILE A 23 11.86 -8.71 2.03
C ILE A 23 11.11 -9.00 3.33
N TYR A 24 10.00 -8.31 3.58
CA TYR A 24 9.22 -8.33 4.82
C TYR A 24 7.89 -9.07 4.64
N SER A 25 7.97 -10.39 4.48
CA SER A 25 6.80 -11.25 4.21
C SER A 25 5.73 -11.22 5.31
N GLU A 26 6.11 -10.91 6.55
CA GLU A 26 5.21 -10.72 7.67
C GLU A 26 4.35 -9.47 7.53
N VAL A 27 4.91 -8.39 7.00
CA VAL A 27 4.20 -7.15 6.69
C VAL A 27 3.23 -7.39 5.53
N GLN A 28 3.65 -8.14 4.50
CA GLN A 28 2.76 -8.59 3.43
C GLN A 28 1.53 -9.32 3.96
N LYS A 29 1.73 -10.29 4.85
CA LYS A 29 0.64 -11.10 5.43
C LYS A 29 -0.28 -10.26 6.29
N CYS A 30 0.26 -9.31 7.03
CA CYS A 30 -0.54 -8.39 7.84
C CYS A 30 -1.45 -7.53 6.96
N ALA A 31 -0.90 -6.91 5.90
CA ALA A 31 -1.67 -6.10 4.96
C ALA A 31 -2.75 -6.94 4.24
N GLN A 32 -2.43 -8.18 3.84
CA GLN A 32 -3.41 -9.06 3.20
C GLN A 32 -4.54 -9.46 4.16
N ALA A 33 -4.20 -9.85 5.40
CA ALA A 33 -5.20 -10.19 6.40
C ALA A 33 -6.10 -9.00 6.77
N GLU A 34 -5.54 -7.80 6.78
CA GLU A 34 -6.29 -6.56 7.02
C GLU A 34 -7.28 -6.27 5.88
N LEU A 35 -6.85 -6.42 4.61
CA LEU A 35 -7.75 -6.32 3.46
C LEU A 35 -8.85 -7.38 3.51
N ASP A 36 -8.50 -8.62 3.78
CA ASP A 36 -9.46 -9.72 3.83
C ASP A 36 -10.51 -9.51 4.95
N ALA A 37 -10.11 -8.89 6.07
CA ALA A 37 -10.99 -8.60 7.20
C ALA A 37 -11.89 -7.36 6.99
N VAL A 38 -11.37 -6.28 6.39
CA VAL A 38 -12.09 -5.01 6.23
C VAL A 38 -12.89 -4.96 4.93
N VAL A 39 -12.26 -5.37 3.82
CA VAL A 39 -12.82 -5.24 2.48
C VAL A 39 -13.48 -6.55 2.04
N GLY A 40 -12.88 -7.68 2.41
CA GLY A 40 -13.30 -9.01 1.98
C GLY A 40 -13.09 -9.22 0.48
N ILE A 41 -13.84 -10.16 -0.12
CA ILE A 41 -13.67 -10.56 -1.53
C ILE A 41 -14.77 -10.02 -2.46
N GLU A 42 -15.79 -9.35 -1.92
CA GLU A 42 -16.97 -8.94 -2.69
C GLU A 42 -16.81 -7.59 -3.39
N ARG A 43 -15.86 -6.77 -2.94
CA ARG A 43 -15.61 -5.44 -3.51
C ARG A 43 -14.13 -5.08 -3.48
N LEU A 44 -13.79 -4.04 -4.23
CA LEU A 44 -12.47 -3.41 -4.14
C LEU A 44 -12.40 -2.44 -2.94
N PRO A 45 -11.19 -2.14 -2.45
CA PRO A 45 -10.99 -1.10 -1.43
C PRO A 45 -11.43 0.28 -1.93
N MET A 46 -11.98 1.08 -1.03
CA MET A 46 -12.44 2.44 -1.28
C MET A 46 -11.71 3.42 -0.35
N PHE A 47 -11.77 4.73 -0.62
CA PHE A 47 -11.06 5.73 0.19
C PHE A 47 -11.53 5.76 1.65
N GLU A 48 -12.79 5.42 1.89
CA GLU A 48 -13.41 5.33 3.21
C GLU A 48 -12.80 4.21 4.07
N ASP A 49 -12.18 3.20 3.47
CA ASP A 49 -11.54 2.10 4.20
C ASP A 49 -10.18 2.52 4.79
N ARG A 50 -9.57 3.60 4.30
CA ARG A 50 -8.19 3.96 4.63
C ARG A 50 -7.93 4.11 6.13
N ASP A 51 -8.88 4.68 6.87
CA ASP A 51 -8.74 4.94 8.31
C ASP A 51 -8.69 3.66 9.15
N VAL A 52 -9.20 2.54 8.60
CA VAL A 52 -9.21 1.23 9.27
C VAL A 52 -8.17 0.25 8.70
N LEU A 53 -7.48 0.63 7.61
CA LEU A 53 -6.39 -0.12 7.01
C LEU A 53 -5.03 0.38 7.53
N SER A 54 -4.80 0.20 8.84
CA SER A 54 -3.63 0.72 9.55
C SER A 54 -2.31 0.13 9.05
N CYS A 55 -2.28 -1.16 8.71
CA CYS A 55 -1.07 -1.79 8.18
C CYS A 55 -0.73 -1.23 6.80
N ILE A 56 -1.72 -1.10 5.92
CA ILE A 56 -1.51 -0.52 4.59
C ILE A 56 -1.09 0.95 4.68
N ASP A 57 -1.72 1.75 5.55
CA ASP A 57 -1.33 3.16 5.71
C ASP A 57 0.10 3.31 6.26
N ALA A 58 0.53 2.42 7.15
CA ALA A 58 1.92 2.36 7.60
C ALA A 58 2.88 2.03 6.45
N ILE A 59 2.56 1.05 5.60
CA ILE A 59 3.37 0.70 4.42
C ILE A 59 3.48 1.90 3.47
N CYS A 60 2.37 2.58 3.18
CA CYS A 60 2.38 3.77 2.32
C CYS A 60 3.30 4.87 2.87
N LYS A 61 3.30 5.11 4.19
CA LYS A 61 4.16 6.11 4.84
C LYS A 61 5.65 5.75 4.82
N GLU A 62 5.99 4.47 4.76
CA GLU A 62 7.40 4.02 4.73
C GLU A 62 7.99 4.08 3.31
N VAL A 63 7.16 3.94 2.27
CA VAL A 63 7.63 3.85 0.87
C VAL A 63 7.45 5.14 0.06
N MET A 64 6.73 6.12 0.60
CA MET A 64 6.49 7.45 0.01
C MET A 64 7.17 8.55 0.81
#